data_AF-A0AAU3JLZ0-F1
#
_entry.id   AF-A0AAU3JLZ0-F1
#
_cell.length_a   1.000
_cell.length_b   1.000
_cell.length_c   1.000
_cell.angle_alpha   90.00
_cell.angle_beta   90.00
_cell.angle_gamma   90.00
#
_symmetry.space_group_name_H-M   'P 1'
#
loop_
_entity.id
_entity.type
_entity.pdbx_description
1 polymer ?
#
loop_
_entity_poly.entity_id
_entity_poly.type
_entity_poly.pdbx_seq_one_letter_code
_entity_poly.pdbx_strand_id
1 'polypeptide(L)'
;MLYLATPSGDDARAAMRAGLLACMTTPAQGNVIPPGCLYACDNGKFGKGWPGAEAWFTWLKATLDRYGPDRCLWAVAPDVPMDAAATLPESLPWLEPIRSLGIPAAFAAQDGSEHGLIPWDLIDVLFLAGSTEWKTSPAAHRLALEARERGLAVHMGRVNSRRRLRIAQAFGCTSADGTYLAFGPDTNLPRLLAWMKELHTTPTLFGDDA
;
A
#
# COMPACT_ATOMS: atom_id res chain seq x y z
N MET A 1 10.05 7.09 2.76
CA MET A 1 8.80 6.60 2.11
C MET A 1 9.10 6.05 0.72
N LEU A 2 8.53 4.89 0.37
CA LEU A 2 8.63 4.22 -0.94
C LEU A 2 7.34 4.40 -1.76
N TYR A 3 7.43 4.44 -3.10
CA TYR A 3 6.25 4.46 -3.97
C TYR A 3 6.08 3.15 -4.71
N LEU A 4 4.90 2.54 -4.60
CA LEU A 4 4.53 1.28 -5.22
C LEU A 4 3.74 1.58 -6.49
N ALA A 5 4.30 1.22 -7.64
CA ALA A 5 3.72 1.51 -8.94
C ALA A 5 3.35 0.23 -9.69
N THR A 6 2.50 0.37 -10.70
CA THR A 6 2.33 -0.64 -11.75
C THR A 6 3.59 -0.67 -12.62
N PRO A 7 4.10 -1.85 -13.05
CA PRO A 7 5.29 -1.98 -13.90
C PRO A 7 5.01 -1.61 -15.38
N SER A 8 4.51 -0.40 -15.60
CA SER A 8 4.05 0.15 -16.88
C SER A 8 5.22 0.58 -17.77
N GLY A 9 5.71 -0.33 -18.61
CA GLY A 9 6.78 -0.04 -19.58
C GLY A 9 8.19 -0.30 -19.05
N ASP A 10 9.18 -0.26 -19.93
CA ASP A 10 10.57 -0.65 -19.62
C ASP A 10 11.24 0.28 -18.62
N ASP A 11 11.01 1.58 -18.72
CA ASP A 11 11.61 2.57 -17.81
C ASP A 11 11.07 2.46 -16.38
N ALA A 12 9.75 2.21 -16.23
CA ALA A 12 9.17 1.97 -14.92
C ALA A 12 9.76 0.70 -14.28
N ARG A 13 9.92 -0.37 -15.08
CA ARG A 13 10.58 -1.61 -14.63
C ARG A 13 12.06 -1.39 -14.30
N ALA A 14 12.76 -0.54 -15.04
CA ALA A 14 14.15 -0.19 -14.76
C ALA A 14 14.27 0.60 -13.45
N ALA A 15 13.38 1.57 -13.20
CA ALA A 15 13.33 2.30 -11.95
C ALA A 15 13.05 1.38 -10.75
N MET A 16 12.19 0.37 -10.91
CA MET A 16 11.95 -0.63 -9.87
C MET A 16 13.20 -1.49 -9.60
N ARG A 17 13.88 -1.99 -10.64
CA ARG A 17 15.13 -2.76 -10.49
C ARG A 17 16.25 -1.94 -9.84
N ALA A 18 16.25 -0.63 -10.05
CA ALA A 18 17.18 0.29 -9.41
C ALA A 18 16.80 0.65 -7.95
N GLY A 19 15.71 0.09 -7.41
CA GLY A 19 15.25 0.35 -6.05
C GLY A 19 14.60 1.73 -5.84
N LEU A 20 14.32 2.46 -6.92
CA LEU A 20 13.68 3.80 -6.84
C LEU A 20 12.17 3.71 -6.61
N LEU A 21 11.57 2.60 -7.04
CA LEU A 21 10.14 2.29 -6.90
C LEU A 21 9.99 0.82 -6.48
N ALA A 22 8.86 0.48 -5.86
CA ALA A 22 8.42 -0.90 -5.67
C ALA A 22 7.22 -1.23 -6.57
N CYS A 23 6.86 -2.50 -6.62
CA CYS A 23 5.71 -2.96 -7.40
C CYS A 23 4.45 -3.08 -6.54
N MET A 24 3.35 -2.47 -6.97
CA MET A 24 2.02 -2.89 -6.52
C MET A 24 1.51 -4.00 -7.44
N THR A 25 0.99 -5.10 -6.89
CA THR A 25 0.40 -6.19 -7.67
C THR A 25 -1.02 -6.52 -7.19
N THR A 26 -1.86 -6.98 -8.10
CA THR A 26 -3.25 -7.39 -7.83
C THR A 26 -3.58 -8.67 -8.61
N PRO A 27 -4.62 -9.43 -8.22
CA PRO A 27 -5.00 -10.67 -8.91
C PRO A 27 -5.30 -10.51 -10.40
N ALA A 28 -5.93 -9.39 -10.78
CA ALA A 28 -6.33 -9.13 -12.16
C ALA A 28 -5.25 -8.41 -13.00
N GLN A 29 -4.06 -8.16 -12.43
CA GLN A 29 -2.99 -7.46 -13.13
C GLN A 29 -2.28 -8.39 -14.13
N GLY A 30 -2.23 -7.99 -15.41
CA GLY A 30 -1.47 -8.71 -16.44
C GLY A 30 0.04 -8.45 -16.41
N ASN A 31 0.49 -7.39 -15.72
CA ASN A 31 1.92 -7.08 -15.61
C ASN A 31 2.61 -7.94 -14.55
N VAL A 32 3.81 -8.44 -14.88
CA VAL A 32 4.64 -9.22 -13.95
C VAL A 32 5.51 -8.32 -13.07
N ILE A 33 5.80 -8.78 -11.85
CA ILE A 33 6.72 -8.11 -10.93
C ILE A 33 8.14 -8.23 -11.52
N PRO A 34 8.88 -7.12 -11.70
CA PRO A 34 10.23 -7.21 -12.24
C PRO A 34 11.15 -8.00 -11.28
N PRO A 35 12.07 -8.83 -11.80
CA PRO A 35 12.94 -9.66 -10.96
C PRO A 35 13.70 -8.86 -9.92
N GLY A 36 13.78 -9.38 -8.69
CA GLY A 36 14.52 -8.78 -7.58
C GLY A 36 13.86 -7.54 -6.95
N CYS A 37 12.69 -7.11 -7.41
CA CYS A 37 12.03 -5.92 -6.87
C CYS A 37 11.20 -6.24 -5.61
N LEU A 38 11.15 -5.27 -4.69
CA LEU A 38 10.18 -5.26 -3.60
C LEU A 38 8.76 -5.11 -4.15
N TYR A 39 7.80 -5.75 -3.51
CA TYR A 39 6.41 -5.72 -3.95
C TYR A 39 5.42 -5.79 -2.80
N ALA A 40 4.20 -5.32 -3.02
CA ALA A 40 3.06 -5.57 -2.13
C ALA A 40 1.87 -6.13 -2.89
N CYS A 41 1.01 -6.85 -2.18
CA CYS A 41 -0.14 -7.53 -2.74
C CYS A 41 -1.44 -6.84 -2.31
N ASP A 42 -2.04 -6.10 -3.24
CA ASP A 42 -3.39 -5.55 -3.11
C ASP A 42 -4.42 -6.63 -3.49
N ASN A 43 -5.59 -6.60 -2.83
CA ASN A 43 -6.66 -7.57 -3.03
C ASN A 43 -7.53 -7.26 -4.28
N GLY A 44 -7.56 -6.01 -4.75
CA GLY A 44 -8.31 -5.55 -5.91
C GLY A 44 -9.77 -5.13 -5.66
N LYS A 45 -10.24 -5.03 -4.40
CA LYS A 45 -11.64 -4.72 -4.04
C LYS A 45 -12.08 -3.30 -4.32
N PHE A 46 -11.17 -2.32 -4.33
CA PHE A 46 -11.51 -0.96 -4.78
C PHE A 46 -11.83 -0.89 -6.28
N GLY A 47 -11.20 -1.76 -7.09
CA GLY A 47 -11.41 -1.85 -8.53
C GLY A 47 -12.38 -2.96 -8.92
N LYS A 48 -12.29 -3.40 -10.18
CA LYS A 48 -13.04 -4.56 -10.70
C LYS A 48 -12.22 -5.86 -10.65
N GLY A 49 -11.16 -5.88 -9.83
CA GLY A 49 -10.13 -6.91 -9.84
C GLY A 49 -10.27 -8.00 -8.78
N TRP A 50 -11.26 -7.89 -7.88
CA TRP A 50 -11.50 -8.84 -6.81
C TRP A 50 -12.02 -10.18 -7.35
N PRO A 51 -11.29 -11.30 -7.18
CA PRO A 51 -11.68 -12.59 -7.72
C PRO A 51 -12.52 -13.44 -6.74
N GLY A 52 -12.80 -12.91 -5.54
CA GLY A 52 -13.30 -13.69 -4.40
C GLY A 52 -12.17 -14.18 -3.49
N ALA A 53 -12.49 -14.42 -2.22
CA ALA A 53 -11.48 -14.57 -1.18
C ALA A 53 -10.56 -15.80 -1.36
N GLU A 54 -11.13 -16.96 -1.70
CA GLU A 54 -10.37 -18.19 -1.96
C GLU A 54 -9.43 -18.05 -3.16
N ALA A 55 -9.93 -17.44 -4.24
CA ALA A 55 -9.13 -17.21 -5.44
C ALA A 55 -8.02 -16.18 -5.21
N TRP A 56 -8.31 -15.13 -4.43
CA TRP A 56 -7.31 -14.14 -4.01
C TRP A 56 -6.23 -14.79 -3.14
N PHE A 57 -6.59 -15.61 -2.16
CA PHE A 57 -5.60 -16.24 -1.29
C PHE A 57 -4.76 -17.29 -2.03
N THR A 58 -5.36 -18.00 -2.99
CA THR A 58 -4.64 -18.89 -3.91
C THR A 58 -3.64 -18.11 -4.76
N TRP A 59 -4.05 -16.96 -5.30
CA TRP A 59 -3.16 -16.06 -6.04
C TRP A 59 -2.03 -15.51 -5.17
N LEU A 60 -2.31 -15.14 -3.92
CA LEU A 60 -1.32 -14.64 -2.99
C LEU A 60 -0.21 -15.68 -2.77
N LYS A 61 -0.58 -16.92 -2.43
CA LYS A 61 0.39 -18.03 -2.26
C LYS A 61 1.25 -18.24 -3.52
N ALA A 62 0.62 -18.35 -4.68
CA ALA A 62 1.34 -18.52 -5.95
C ALA A 62 2.28 -17.33 -6.27
N THR A 63 1.90 -16.12 -5.86
CA THR A 63 2.73 -14.92 -6.00
C THR A 63 3.95 -15.00 -5.08
N LEU A 64 3.77 -15.42 -3.82
CA LEU A 64 4.88 -15.62 -2.89
C LEU A 64 5.82 -16.74 -3.33
N ASP A 65 5.31 -17.87 -3.80
CA ASP A 65 6.12 -18.97 -4.32
C ASP A 65 7.00 -18.52 -5.50
N ARG A 66 6.45 -17.65 -6.36
CA ARG A 66 7.15 -17.15 -7.55
C ARG A 66 8.16 -16.05 -7.24
N TYR A 67 7.82 -15.13 -6.34
CA TYR A 67 8.57 -13.89 -6.14
C TYR A 67 9.24 -13.76 -4.78
N GLY A 68 9.06 -14.72 -3.87
CA GLY A 68 9.74 -14.82 -2.58
C GLY A 68 9.09 -13.96 -1.49
N PRO A 69 8.74 -14.53 -0.33
CA PRO A 69 8.14 -13.77 0.78
C PRO A 69 9.08 -12.71 1.37
N ASP A 70 10.40 -12.90 1.25
CA ASP A 70 11.44 -11.96 1.69
C ASP A 70 11.37 -10.58 1.03
N ARG A 71 10.76 -10.50 -0.16
CA ARG A 71 10.58 -9.25 -0.92
C ARG A 71 9.16 -8.69 -0.82
N CYS A 72 8.24 -9.42 -0.20
CA CYS A 72 6.88 -8.97 -0.02
C CYS A 72 6.81 -8.01 1.17
N LEU A 73 6.52 -6.74 0.87
CA LEU A 73 6.36 -5.69 1.86
C LEU A 73 5.15 -5.94 2.76
N TRP A 74 4.05 -6.43 2.18
CA TRP A 74 2.80 -6.78 2.86
C TRP A 74 1.77 -7.33 1.86
N ALA A 75 0.73 -7.98 2.39
CA ALA A 75 -0.51 -8.26 1.66
C ALA A 75 -1.71 -7.69 2.42
N VAL A 76 -2.63 -7.04 1.70
CA VAL A 76 -3.84 -6.47 2.32
C VAL A 76 -4.95 -7.52 2.44
N ALA A 77 -5.50 -7.64 3.65
CA ALA A 77 -6.65 -8.49 3.90
C ALA A 77 -7.90 -8.00 3.11
N PRO A 78 -8.87 -8.87 2.82
CA PRO A 78 -10.12 -8.48 2.17
C PRO A 78 -10.88 -7.41 2.97
N ASP A 79 -11.39 -6.39 2.29
CA ASP A 79 -12.01 -5.20 2.89
C ASP A 79 -13.35 -4.82 2.24
N VAL A 80 -14.00 -3.76 2.73
CA VAL A 80 -15.18 -3.17 2.09
C VAL A 80 -14.91 -1.69 1.87
N PRO A 81 -14.59 -1.26 0.64
CA PRO A 81 -14.21 0.12 0.37
C PRO A 81 -15.22 1.13 0.93
N MET A 82 -14.71 2.11 1.67
CA MET A 82 -15.47 3.19 2.33
C MET A 82 -16.42 2.72 3.46
N ASP A 83 -16.27 1.49 3.96
CA ASP A 83 -17.07 0.97 5.08
C ASP A 83 -16.18 0.26 6.10
N ALA A 84 -15.82 0.96 7.19
CA ALA A 84 -14.99 0.37 8.25
C ALA A 84 -15.72 -0.75 9.03
N ALA A 85 -17.02 -0.61 9.23
CA ALA A 85 -17.81 -1.57 10.01
C ALA A 85 -17.94 -2.91 9.29
N ALA A 86 -18.06 -2.89 7.96
CA ALA A 86 -18.04 -4.10 7.14
C ALA A 86 -16.62 -4.62 6.87
N THR A 87 -15.61 -3.74 6.82
CA THR A 87 -14.22 -4.15 6.63
C THR A 87 -13.66 -4.98 7.77
N LEU A 88 -13.94 -4.62 9.02
CA LEU A 88 -13.44 -5.37 10.18
C LEU A 88 -13.78 -6.87 10.12
N PRO A 89 -15.06 -7.30 10.07
CA PRO A 89 -15.41 -8.73 10.00
C PRO A 89 -14.96 -9.41 8.70
N GLU A 90 -14.87 -8.67 7.58
CA GLU A 90 -14.38 -9.21 6.31
C GLU A 90 -12.86 -9.53 6.38
N SER A 91 -12.07 -8.67 7.03
CA SER A 91 -10.62 -8.82 7.12
C SER A 91 -10.17 -9.82 8.18
N LEU A 92 -10.84 -9.89 9.34
CA LEU A 92 -10.40 -10.65 10.51
C LEU A 92 -10.00 -12.11 10.21
N PRO A 93 -10.75 -12.89 9.39
CA PRO A 93 -10.38 -14.27 9.08
C PRO A 93 -9.06 -14.44 8.32
N TRP A 94 -8.52 -13.37 7.72
CA TRP A 94 -7.40 -13.44 6.79
C TRP A 94 -6.08 -12.88 7.34
N LEU A 95 -6.13 -12.11 8.43
CA LEU A 95 -4.93 -11.49 9.02
C LEU A 95 -3.91 -12.54 9.47
N GLU A 96 -4.36 -13.53 10.26
CA GLU A 96 -3.49 -14.63 10.70
C GLU A 96 -3.03 -15.54 9.56
N PRO A 97 -3.90 -15.94 8.61
CA PRO A 97 -3.45 -16.65 7.41
C PRO A 97 -2.40 -15.91 6.58
N ILE A 98 -2.47 -14.57 6.44
CA ILE A 98 -1.42 -13.79 5.77
C ILE A 98 -0.11 -13.89 6.56
N ARG A 99 -0.13 -13.64 7.88
CA ARG A 99 1.07 -13.75 8.73
C ARG A 99 1.69 -15.14 8.70
N SER A 100 0.86 -16.19 8.65
CA SER A 100 1.29 -17.58 8.53
C SER A 100 2.04 -17.89 7.23
N LEU A 101 1.94 -17.04 6.20
CA LEU A 101 2.76 -17.11 4.99
C LEU A 101 4.15 -16.46 5.16
N GLY A 102 4.47 -15.94 6.34
CA GLY A 102 5.75 -15.29 6.65
C GLY A 102 5.87 -13.87 6.11
N ILE A 103 4.75 -13.18 5.84
CA ILE A 103 4.72 -11.81 5.33
C ILE A 103 3.85 -10.90 6.22
N PRO A 104 4.06 -9.57 6.19
CA PRO A 104 3.25 -8.63 6.99
C PRO A 104 1.79 -8.57 6.52
N ALA A 105 0.85 -8.60 7.46
CA ALA A 105 -0.58 -8.42 7.19
C ALA A 105 -0.98 -6.94 7.23
N ALA A 106 -1.54 -6.45 6.13
CA ALA A 106 -2.09 -5.11 6.03
C ALA A 106 -3.61 -5.11 6.24
N PHE A 107 -4.10 -4.15 7.02
CA PHE A 107 -5.52 -3.89 7.19
C PHE A 107 -5.92 -2.58 6.51
N ALA A 108 -6.93 -2.65 5.65
CA ALA A 108 -7.44 -1.51 4.93
C ALA A 108 -8.36 -0.67 5.84
N ALA A 109 -7.81 0.37 6.47
CA ALA A 109 -8.62 1.34 7.19
C ALA A 109 -9.48 2.15 6.21
N GLN A 110 -10.80 2.11 6.45
CA GLN A 110 -11.85 2.75 5.66
C GLN A 110 -12.53 3.88 6.46
N ASP A 111 -13.46 4.59 5.83
CA ASP A 111 -14.28 5.61 6.46
C ASP A 111 -14.97 5.06 7.72
N GLY A 112 -14.73 5.73 8.86
CA GLY A 112 -15.24 5.33 10.17
C GLY A 112 -14.29 4.48 11.02
N SER A 113 -13.09 4.14 10.53
CA SER A 113 -12.13 3.30 11.28
C SER A 113 -11.71 3.90 12.63
N GLU A 114 -11.77 5.23 12.76
CA GLU A 114 -11.48 5.98 13.98
C GLU A 114 -12.41 5.65 15.16
N HIS A 115 -13.50 4.91 14.93
CA HIS A 115 -14.45 4.48 15.97
C HIS A 115 -14.04 3.17 16.65
N GLY A 116 -12.74 2.86 16.70
CA GLY A 116 -12.21 1.65 17.33
C GLY A 116 -12.37 0.39 16.46
N LEU A 117 -12.41 0.55 15.14
CA LEU A 117 -12.65 -0.54 14.19
C LEU A 117 -11.35 -1.04 13.52
N ILE A 118 -10.22 -0.90 14.21
CA ILE A 118 -8.92 -1.40 13.76
C ILE A 118 -8.45 -2.49 14.72
N PRO A 119 -8.16 -3.71 14.23
CA PRO A 119 -7.68 -4.81 15.04
C PRO A 119 -6.15 -4.68 15.24
N TRP A 120 -5.72 -3.69 16.02
CA TRP A 120 -4.31 -3.27 16.14
C TRP A 120 -3.32 -4.42 16.38
N ASP A 121 -3.67 -5.39 17.22
CA ASP A 121 -2.76 -6.49 17.59
C ASP A 121 -2.62 -7.55 16.49
N LEU A 122 -3.49 -7.53 15.48
CA LEU A 122 -3.56 -8.50 14.40
C LEU A 122 -2.93 -8.02 13.09
N ILE A 123 -2.39 -6.80 13.06
CA ILE A 123 -1.91 -6.16 11.82
C ILE A 123 -0.46 -5.73 11.96
N ASP A 124 0.23 -5.66 10.84
CA ASP A 124 1.61 -5.18 10.72
C ASP A 124 1.68 -3.85 9.95
N VAL A 125 0.67 -3.61 9.12
CA VAL A 125 0.55 -2.42 8.28
C VAL A 125 -0.85 -1.82 8.36
N LEU A 126 -0.94 -0.54 8.70
CA LEU A 126 -2.16 0.24 8.54
C LEU A 126 -2.23 0.80 7.13
N PHE A 127 -3.16 0.31 6.31
CA PHE A 127 -3.41 0.83 4.97
C PHE A 127 -4.56 1.84 5.01
N LEU A 128 -4.26 3.12 4.84
CA LEU A 128 -5.24 4.20 4.66
C LEU A 128 -5.95 4.10 3.29
N ALA A 129 -6.96 3.25 3.22
CA ALA A 129 -7.64 2.83 1.99
C ALA A 129 -8.88 3.65 1.65
N GLY A 130 -9.59 4.17 2.67
CA GLY A 130 -10.87 4.92 2.63
C GLY A 130 -11.01 6.02 1.59
N SER A 131 -12.10 6.77 1.61
CA SER A 131 -12.36 7.85 0.66
C SER A 131 -11.20 8.86 0.62
N THR A 132 -11.09 9.63 -0.47
CA THR A 132 -10.03 10.65 -0.55
C THR A 132 -10.19 11.69 0.56
N GLU A 133 -11.42 12.07 0.86
CA GLU A 133 -11.75 12.99 1.94
C GLU A 133 -11.30 12.42 3.29
N TRP A 134 -11.69 11.19 3.60
CA TRP A 134 -11.35 10.54 4.86
C TRP A 134 -9.84 10.30 5.00
N LYS A 135 -9.15 9.72 4.01
CA LYS A 135 -7.71 9.38 4.14
C LYS A 135 -6.80 10.59 4.22
N THR A 136 -7.30 11.77 3.85
CA THR A 136 -6.56 13.05 3.96
C THR A 136 -7.06 13.90 5.14
N SER A 137 -7.96 13.37 5.97
CA SER A 137 -8.54 14.05 7.12
C SER A 137 -7.67 13.97 8.38
N PRO A 138 -7.96 14.78 9.42
CA PRO A 138 -7.35 14.63 10.73
C PRO A 138 -7.62 13.29 11.41
N ALA A 139 -8.73 12.61 11.08
CA ALA A 139 -9.03 11.29 11.64
C ALA A 139 -8.02 10.24 11.17
N ALA A 140 -7.81 10.15 9.84
CA ALA A 140 -6.81 9.28 9.26
C ALA A 140 -5.38 9.64 9.72
N HIS A 141 -5.09 10.93 9.94
CA HIS A 141 -3.80 11.35 10.50
C HIS A 141 -3.56 10.78 11.91
N ARG A 142 -4.55 10.87 12.81
CA ARG A 142 -4.44 10.32 14.16
C ARG A 142 -4.23 8.80 14.16
N LEU A 143 -4.93 8.09 13.27
CA LEU A 143 -4.74 6.66 13.10
C LEU A 143 -3.33 6.31 12.59
N ALA A 144 -2.78 7.10 11.68
CA ALA A 144 -1.41 6.92 11.20
C ALA A 144 -0.38 7.19 12.33
N LEU A 145 -0.62 8.19 13.17
CA LEU A 145 0.22 8.44 14.35
C LEU A 145 0.16 7.27 15.33
N GLU A 146 -1.04 6.79 15.67
CA GLU A 146 -1.20 5.63 16.57
C GLU A 146 -0.53 4.37 16.01
N ALA A 147 -0.67 4.10 14.70
CA ALA A 147 0.01 3.00 14.04
C ALA A 147 1.54 3.09 14.22
N ARG A 148 2.11 4.28 14.02
CA ARG A 148 3.56 4.51 14.19
C ARG A 148 4.00 4.36 15.64
N GLU A 149 3.22 4.87 16.59
CA GLU A 149 3.48 4.71 18.04
C GLU A 149 3.47 3.23 18.45
N ARG A 150 2.69 2.40 17.75
CA ARG A 150 2.65 0.93 17.91
C ARG A 150 3.75 0.21 17.12
N GLY A 151 4.61 0.92 16.39
CA GLY A 151 5.66 0.34 15.56
C GLY A 151 5.18 -0.29 14.24
N LEU A 152 3.95 0.01 13.81
CA LEU A 152 3.38 -0.48 12.57
C LEU A 152 3.79 0.38 11.38
N ALA A 153 3.94 -0.24 10.21
CA ALA A 153 4.09 0.49 8.97
C ALA A 153 2.75 1.15 8.57
N VAL A 154 2.83 2.27 7.86
CA VAL A 154 1.65 2.95 7.33
C VAL A 154 1.75 3.07 5.81
N HIS A 155 0.70 2.63 5.13
CA HIS A 155 0.56 2.71 3.68
C HIS A 155 -0.62 3.62 3.29
N MET A 156 -0.45 4.50 2.31
CA MET A 156 -1.55 5.31 1.76
C MET A 156 -1.79 5.01 0.29
N GLY A 157 -3.01 4.58 -0.04
CA GLY A 157 -3.34 4.26 -1.42
C GLY A 157 -4.04 5.38 -2.19
N ARG A 158 -4.03 5.24 -3.51
CA ARG A 158 -4.56 6.24 -4.47
C ARG A 158 -3.82 7.59 -4.35
N VAL A 159 -2.50 7.58 -4.29
CA VAL A 159 -1.63 8.76 -4.24
C VAL A 159 -1.17 9.14 -5.65
N ASN A 160 -2.08 9.73 -6.43
CA ASN A 160 -1.83 10.11 -7.84
C ASN A 160 -1.49 11.60 -8.03
N SER A 161 -0.95 12.28 -7.02
CA SER A 161 -0.54 13.69 -7.14
C SER A 161 0.53 14.06 -6.12
N ARG A 162 1.39 15.03 -6.48
CA ARG A 162 2.40 15.59 -5.56
C ARG A 162 1.79 16.04 -4.23
N ARG A 163 0.60 16.66 -4.26
CA ARG A 163 -0.12 17.07 -3.04
C ARG A 163 -0.44 15.88 -2.13
N ARG A 164 -1.00 14.80 -2.69
CA ARG A 164 -1.30 13.59 -1.89
C ARG A 164 -0.03 12.91 -1.38
N LEU A 165 1.04 12.94 -2.16
CA LEU A 165 2.31 12.35 -1.77
C LEU A 165 2.94 13.08 -0.57
N ARG A 166 2.84 14.41 -0.53
CA ARG A 166 3.23 15.20 0.66
C ARG A 166 2.35 14.92 1.87
N ILE A 167 1.05 14.70 1.69
CA ILE A 167 0.15 14.30 2.79
C ILE A 167 0.56 12.94 3.35
N ALA A 168 0.82 11.95 2.48
CA ALA A 168 1.31 10.64 2.89
C ALA A 168 2.64 10.75 3.69
N GLN A 169 3.58 11.57 3.22
CA GLN A 169 4.82 11.84 3.97
C GLN A 169 4.52 12.49 5.33
N ALA A 170 3.66 13.51 5.37
CA ALA A 170 3.32 14.19 6.62
C ALA A 170 2.64 13.27 7.64
N PHE A 171 1.92 12.25 7.19
CA PHE A 171 1.32 11.22 8.06
C PHE A 171 2.33 10.16 8.52
N GLY A 172 3.59 10.25 8.06
CA GLY A 172 4.64 9.28 8.35
C GLY A 172 4.44 7.94 7.62
N CYS A 173 3.79 7.95 6.44
CA CYS A 173 3.65 6.73 5.64
C CYS A 173 5.03 6.19 5.24
N THR A 174 5.26 4.90 5.46
CA THR A 174 6.45 4.21 4.98
C THR A 174 6.35 3.92 3.49
N SER A 175 5.11 3.81 2.97
CA SER A 175 4.85 3.60 1.55
C SER A 175 3.55 4.23 1.06
N ALA A 176 3.44 4.42 -0.25
CA ALA A 176 2.21 4.85 -0.91
C ALA A 176 2.09 4.20 -2.29
N ASP A 177 0.86 4.01 -2.79
CA ASP A 177 0.62 3.50 -4.14
C ASP A 177 -0.29 4.42 -4.95
N GLY A 178 -0.26 4.24 -6.27
CA GLY A 178 -1.24 4.85 -7.13
C GLY A 178 -1.11 4.42 -8.59
N THR A 179 -2.14 4.76 -9.36
CA THR A 179 -2.23 4.49 -10.79
C THR A 179 -1.55 5.55 -11.66
N TYR A 180 -0.75 6.46 -11.08
CA TYR A 180 -0.18 7.60 -11.81
C TYR A 180 0.68 7.17 -13.01
N LEU A 181 1.46 6.10 -12.88
CA LEU A 181 2.26 5.54 -13.98
C LEU A 181 1.46 4.66 -14.95
N ALA A 182 0.25 4.24 -14.60
CA ALA A 182 -0.62 3.51 -15.54
C ALA A 182 -1.12 4.44 -16.67
N PHE A 183 -1.17 5.75 -16.44
CA PHE A 183 -1.67 6.74 -17.39
C PHE A 183 -0.53 7.63 -17.90
N GLY A 184 0.08 7.27 -19.03
CA GLY A 184 1.17 8.05 -19.63
C GLY A 184 2.53 7.90 -18.90
N PRO A 185 3.06 6.67 -18.79
CA PRO A 185 4.29 6.38 -18.04
C PRO A 185 5.49 7.24 -18.48
N ASP A 186 5.68 7.44 -19.78
CA ASP A 186 6.84 8.20 -20.31
C ASP A 186 6.84 9.66 -19.83
N THR A 187 5.66 10.24 -19.65
CA THR A 187 5.51 11.61 -19.12
C THR A 187 5.54 11.64 -17.60
N ASN A 188 4.93 10.65 -16.95
CA ASN A 188 4.69 10.68 -15.51
C ASN A 188 5.84 10.11 -14.68
N LEU A 189 6.65 9.20 -15.23
CA LEU A 189 7.78 8.61 -14.50
C LEU A 189 8.84 9.66 -14.12
N PRO A 190 9.34 10.52 -15.04
CA PRO A 190 10.28 11.57 -14.65
C PRO A 190 9.73 12.51 -13.58
N ARG A 191 8.42 12.83 -13.65
CA ARG A 191 7.73 13.67 -12.66
C ARG A 191 7.65 13.00 -11.30
N LEU A 192 7.25 11.72 -11.26
CA LEU A 192 7.16 10.95 -10.03
C LEU A 192 8.53 10.81 -9.37
N LEU A 193 9.57 10.48 -10.13
CA LEU A 193 10.93 10.38 -9.62
C LEU A 193 11.44 11.72 -9.07
N ALA A 194 11.12 12.84 -9.73
CA ALA A 194 11.43 14.16 -9.21
C ALA A 194 10.71 14.46 -7.89
N TRP A 195 9.42 14.08 -7.75
CA TRP A 195 8.70 14.23 -6.49
C TRP A 195 9.29 13.35 -5.39
N MET A 196 9.64 12.10 -5.68
CA MET A 196 10.26 11.19 -4.71
C MET A 196 11.61 11.73 -4.24
N LYS A 197 12.45 12.21 -5.17
CA LYS A 197 13.74 12.84 -4.85
C LYS A 197 13.55 14.04 -3.92
N GLU A 198 12.61 14.93 -4.22
CA GLU A 198 12.30 16.10 -3.40
C GLU A 198 11.97 15.70 -1.95
N LEU A 199 11.14 14.67 -1.77
CA LEU A 199 10.71 14.21 -0.44
C LEU A 199 11.86 13.59 0.36
N HIS A 200 12.80 12.91 -0.30
CA HIS A 200 13.98 12.35 0.36
C HIS A 200 15.04 13.39 0.70
N THR A 201 15.07 14.53 -0.01
CA THR A 201 16.04 15.61 0.23
C THR A 201 15.52 16.72 1.14
N THR A 202 14.21 16.80 1.38
CA THR A 202 13.61 17.84 2.22
C THR A 202 13.36 17.27 3.60
N PRO A 203 14.04 17.76 4.65
CA PRO A 203 13.72 17.37 6.01
C PRO A 203 12.25 17.66 6.29
N THR A 204 11.54 16.67 6.81
CA THR A 204 10.21 16.86 7.39
C THR A 204 10.34 17.83 8.58
N LEU A 205 9.38 18.75 8.74
CA LEU A 205 9.33 19.67 9.88
C LEU A 205 9.18 18.94 11.24
N PHE A 206 8.87 17.64 11.20
CA PHE A 206 8.86 16.73 12.31
C PHE A 206 9.93 15.68 12.02
N GLY A 207 11.09 15.81 12.68
CA GLY A 207 12.31 15.08 12.36
C GLY A 207 12.08 13.58 12.12
N ASP A 208 12.73 13.07 11.08
CA ASP A 208 12.85 11.64 10.87
C ASP A 208 13.85 11.13 11.94
N ASP A 209 13.36 10.42 12.96
CA ASP A 209 14.24 9.65 13.84
C ASP A 209 14.92 8.56 12.99
N ALA A 210 16.25 8.64 12.94
CA ALA A 210 17.15 7.76 12.19
C ALA A 210 17.26 6.36 12.80
#